data_AF-A0AAP0N7J8-F1
#
_entry.id   AF-A0AAP0N7J8-F1
#
_cell.length_a   1.000
_cell.length_b   1.000
_cell.length_c   1.000
_cell.angle_alpha   90.00
_cell.angle_beta   90.00
_cell.angle_gamma   90.00
#
_symmetry.space_group_name_H-M   'P 1'
#
loop_
_entity.id
_entity.type
_entity.pdbx_description
1 polymer ?
#
loop_
_entity_poly.entity_id
_entity_poly.type
_entity_poly.pdbx_seq_one_letter_code
_entity_poly.pdbx_strand_id
1 'polypeptide(L)'
;MASGSHSGPSGVMDNIKLWDIRSGKAVWELKEKIDCFSDVTVSDNLSAIFKVGVNFGEVFFADLRNLGAENPWVCLGDKRKVVNGKKEGVGCKIESHGNQVSCSKGGDLELWSEVLINSSRKSEDGLEDRVFRRNLMGIVKDIGGSRITHMGFGGNKMFVTRKDQQSVEVWQSSVRGF
;
A
#
# COMPACT_ATOMS: atom_id res chain seq x y z
N MET A 1 -2.47 4.01 -14.63
CA MET A 1 -3.15 4.69 -13.50
C MET A 1 -2.53 6.06 -13.33
N ALA A 2 -3.32 7.06 -12.93
CA ALA A 2 -2.82 8.34 -12.44
C ALA A 2 -3.36 8.57 -11.03
N SER A 3 -2.53 9.05 -10.13
CA SER A 3 -2.91 9.40 -8.76
C SER A 3 -2.31 10.75 -8.38
N GLY A 4 -3.03 11.51 -7.57
CA GLY A 4 -2.53 12.78 -7.05
C GLY A 4 -3.31 13.25 -5.84
N SER A 5 -2.62 13.98 -4.98
CA SER A 5 -3.16 14.62 -3.78
C SER A 5 -3.20 16.12 -3.98
N HIS A 6 -4.32 16.74 -3.62
CA HIS A 6 -4.48 18.20 -3.68
C HIS A 6 -4.95 18.75 -2.34
N SER A 7 -4.26 19.78 -1.84
CA SER A 7 -4.62 20.49 -0.61
C SER A 7 -5.30 21.82 -0.92
N GLY A 8 -6.42 22.10 -0.25
CA GLY A 8 -7.09 23.40 -0.30
C GLY A 8 -7.66 23.82 1.05
N PRO A 9 -8.37 24.97 1.13
CA PRO A 9 -9.00 25.45 2.37
C PRO A 9 -9.98 24.46 2.99
N SER A 10 -10.57 23.57 2.18
CA SER A 10 -11.49 22.51 2.62
C SER A 10 -10.81 21.20 3.03
N GLY A 11 -9.48 21.17 3.13
CA GLY A 11 -8.69 19.99 3.47
C GLY A 11 -7.94 19.38 2.30
N VAL A 12 -7.46 18.15 2.48
CA VAL A 12 -6.76 17.37 1.45
C VAL A 12 -7.76 16.44 0.78
N MET A 13 -7.69 16.35 -0.54
CA MET A 13 -8.47 15.41 -1.33
C MET A 13 -7.56 14.73 -2.34
N ASP A 14 -7.72 13.43 -2.39
CA ASP A 14 -6.96 12.58 -3.28
C ASP A 14 -7.81 12.09 -4.43
N ASN A 15 -7.17 11.89 -5.56
CA ASN A 15 -7.80 11.41 -6.77
C ASN A 15 -6.97 10.28 -7.36
N ILE A 16 -7.61 9.14 -7.63
CA ILE A 16 -7.04 8.04 -8.39
C ILE A 16 -7.91 7.83 -9.62
N LYS A 17 -7.30 7.82 -10.81
CA LYS A 17 -7.97 7.51 -12.08
C LYS A 17 -7.34 6.32 -12.77
N LEU A 18 -8.19 5.42 -13.25
CA LEU A 18 -7.83 4.38 -14.20
C LEU A 18 -8.24 4.85 -15.59
N TRP A 19 -7.34 4.65 -16.56
CA TRP A 19 -7.49 5.11 -17.92
C TRP A 19 -7.45 3.91 -18.85
N ASP A 20 -8.37 3.87 -19.81
CA ASP A 20 -8.20 3.04 -20.98
C ASP A 20 -7.30 3.77 -21.97
N ILE A 21 -6.08 3.26 -22.14
CA ILE A 21 -5.07 3.84 -23.03
C ILE A 21 -5.49 3.84 -24.51
N ARG A 22 -6.40 2.94 -24.93
CA ARG A 22 -6.84 2.86 -26.33
C ARG A 22 -7.83 3.95 -26.68
N SER A 23 -8.77 4.21 -25.78
CA SER A 23 -9.78 5.27 -25.96
C SER A 23 -9.34 6.64 -25.42
N GLY A 24 -8.31 6.68 -24.58
CA GLY A 24 -7.87 7.88 -23.88
C GLY A 24 -8.86 8.36 -22.82
N LYS A 25 -9.84 7.54 -22.43
CA LYS A 25 -10.89 7.90 -21.46
C LYS A 25 -10.59 7.33 -20.08
N ALA A 26 -10.94 8.09 -19.05
CA ALA A 26 -10.99 7.58 -17.69
C ALA A 26 -12.15 6.59 -17.59
N VAL A 27 -11.85 5.36 -17.17
CA VAL A 27 -12.84 4.28 -16.99
C VAL A 27 -13.31 4.17 -15.55
N TRP A 28 -12.53 4.73 -14.62
CA TRP A 28 -12.85 4.74 -13.20
C TRP A 28 -12.13 5.90 -12.51
N GLU A 29 -12.78 6.50 -11.51
CA GLU A 29 -12.26 7.60 -10.71
C GLU A 29 -12.69 7.44 -9.26
N LEU A 30 -11.74 7.53 -8.34
CA LEU A 30 -11.97 7.53 -6.90
C LEU A 30 -11.48 8.83 -6.28
N LYS A 31 -12.33 9.44 -5.47
CA LYS A 31 -12.00 10.62 -4.67
C LYS A 31 -12.00 10.26 -3.19
N GLU A 32 -10.85 10.35 -2.56
CA GLU A 32 -10.67 10.04 -1.14
C GLU A 32 -10.54 11.34 -0.33
N LYS A 33 -11.19 11.39 0.84
CA LYS A 33 -11.22 12.55 1.74
C LYS A 33 -11.01 12.19 3.20
N ILE A 34 -11.20 10.93 3.57
CA ILE A 34 -11.13 10.45 4.95
C ILE A 34 -9.65 10.26 5.32
N ASP A 35 -8.95 9.40 4.58
CA ASP A 35 -7.52 9.21 4.74
C ASP A 35 -6.83 9.20 3.38
N CYS A 36 -6.45 10.40 2.95
CA CYS A 36 -5.62 10.61 1.76
C CYS A 36 -4.33 9.76 1.85
N PHE A 37 -3.83 9.25 0.74
CA PHE A 37 -2.61 8.47 0.66
C PHE A 37 -1.35 9.34 0.80
N SER A 38 -0.34 8.80 1.49
CA SER A 38 1.05 9.25 1.36
C SER A 38 1.70 8.66 0.12
N ASP A 39 1.32 7.43 -0.25
CA ASP A 39 1.81 6.74 -1.44
C ASP A 39 0.83 5.66 -1.89
N VAL A 40 0.90 5.27 -3.17
CA VAL A 40 -0.02 4.31 -3.79
C VAL A 40 0.70 3.45 -4.83
N THR A 41 0.36 2.16 -4.88
CA THR A 41 0.90 1.21 -5.85
C THR A 41 -0.21 0.29 -6.38
N VAL A 42 0.03 -0.34 -7.52
CA VAL A 42 -0.87 -1.35 -8.11
C VAL A 42 -0.13 -2.68 -8.12
N SER A 43 -0.84 -3.75 -7.76
CA SER A 43 -0.34 -5.11 -7.90
C SER A 43 -1.17 -5.85 -8.94
N ASP A 44 -0.53 -6.21 -10.05
CA ASP A 44 -1.16 -6.99 -11.11
C ASP A 44 -1.49 -8.40 -10.61
N ASN A 45 -0.53 -9.06 -9.96
CA ASN A 45 -0.68 -10.39 -9.39
C ASN A 45 -1.82 -10.49 -8.39
N LEU A 46 -1.98 -9.49 -7.52
CA LEU A 46 -3.04 -9.45 -6.53
C LEU A 46 -4.32 -8.81 -7.09
N SER A 47 -4.30 -8.28 -8.31
CA SER A 47 -5.41 -7.55 -8.92
C SER A 47 -6.00 -6.51 -7.96
N ALA A 48 -5.15 -5.70 -7.34
CA ALA A 48 -5.53 -4.76 -6.31
C ALA A 48 -4.69 -3.48 -6.33
N ILE A 49 -5.30 -2.38 -5.91
CA ILE A 49 -4.62 -1.11 -5.63
C ILE A 49 -4.32 -1.07 -4.14
N PHE A 50 -3.11 -0.69 -3.76
CA PHE A 50 -2.72 -0.50 -2.37
C PHE A 50 -2.35 0.95 -2.12
N LYS A 51 -2.77 1.49 -0.98
CA LYS A 51 -2.31 2.78 -0.49
C LYS A 51 -1.78 2.67 0.93
N VAL A 52 -0.88 3.57 1.29
CA VAL A 52 -0.61 3.91 2.70
C VAL A 52 -1.26 5.25 3.02
N GLY A 53 -2.14 5.27 4.00
CA GLY A 53 -2.87 6.48 4.40
C GLY A 53 -1.99 7.47 5.17
N VAL A 54 -2.14 8.77 4.91
CA VAL A 54 -1.30 9.85 5.46
C VAL A 54 -1.61 10.14 6.92
N ASN A 55 -2.88 10.01 7.33
CA ASN A 55 -3.31 10.24 8.69
C ASN A 55 -3.10 8.99 9.55
N PHE A 56 -3.63 7.84 9.11
CA PHE A 56 -3.55 6.62 9.92
C PHE A 56 -2.19 5.90 9.81
N GLY A 57 -1.44 6.13 8.74
CA GLY A 57 -0.21 5.40 8.46
C GLY A 57 -0.44 3.91 8.21
N GLU A 58 -1.66 3.49 7.91
CA GLU A 58 -2.02 2.09 7.67
C GLU A 58 -2.13 1.77 6.19
N VAL A 59 -1.96 0.49 5.87
CA VAL A 59 -2.11 -0.03 4.51
C VAL A 59 -3.57 -0.37 4.25
N PHE A 60 -4.06 0.09 3.10
CA PHE A 60 -5.39 -0.23 2.59
C PHE A 60 -5.25 -0.89 1.23
N PHE A 61 -6.20 -1.75 0.88
CA PHE A 61 -6.33 -2.26 -0.47
C PHE A 61 -7.73 -2.03 -1.04
N ALA A 62 -7.81 -1.91 -2.36
CA ALA A 62 -9.04 -1.91 -3.14
C ALA A 62 -8.93 -3.01 -4.21
N ASP A 63 -9.91 -3.92 -4.26
CA ASP A 63 -9.92 -5.02 -5.22
C ASP A 63 -10.35 -4.52 -6.61
N LEU A 64 -9.51 -4.69 -7.62
CA LEU A 64 -9.79 -4.23 -8.98
C LEU A 64 -10.95 -4.99 -9.63
N ARG A 65 -11.32 -6.16 -9.10
CA ARG A 65 -12.46 -6.95 -9.56
C ARG A 65 -13.78 -6.42 -9.00
N ASN A 66 -13.72 -5.58 -7.97
CA ASN A 66 -14.88 -4.98 -7.32
C ASN A 66 -14.70 -3.48 -7.07
N LEU A 67 -14.64 -2.72 -8.16
CA LEU A 67 -14.52 -1.26 -8.14
C LEU A 67 -15.87 -0.52 -8.12
N GLY A 68 -16.99 -1.26 -8.02
CA GLY A 68 -18.34 -0.71 -8.08
C GLY A 68 -18.82 -0.08 -6.77
N ALA A 69 -18.14 -0.34 -5.65
CA ALA A 69 -18.49 0.20 -4.35
C ALA A 69 -18.18 1.70 -4.23
N GLU A 70 -18.99 2.44 -3.47
CA GLU A 70 -18.78 3.87 -3.20
C GLU A 70 -17.45 4.13 -2.48
N ASN A 71 -17.06 3.23 -1.57
CA ASN A 71 -15.75 3.22 -0.95
C ASN A 71 -15.13 1.82 -1.05
N PRO A 72 -14.15 1.61 -1.95
CA PRO A 72 -13.56 0.30 -2.16
C PRO A 72 -12.44 -0.06 -1.16
N TRP A 73 -12.07 0.86 -0.24
CA TRP A 73 -10.92 0.66 0.63
C TRP A 73 -11.19 -0.27 1.80
N VAL A 74 -10.37 -1.31 1.91
CA VAL A 74 -10.31 -2.20 3.07
C VAL A 74 -9.00 -1.98 3.81
N CYS A 75 -9.07 -1.58 5.08
CA CYS A 75 -7.91 -1.43 5.95
C CYS A 75 -7.33 -2.80 6.33
N LEU A 76 -6.05 -3.01 6.05
CA LEU A 76 -5.28 -4.20 6.43
C LEU A 76 -4.63 -4.06 7.82
N GLY A 77 -4.41 -2.83 8.24
CA GLY A 77 -3.80 -2.46 9.52
C GLY A 77 -4.74 -2.50 10.72
N ASP A 78 -4.37 -1.75 11.76
CA ASP A 78 -5.21 -1.60 12.94
C ASP A 78 -6.43 -0.70 12.65
N LYS A 79 -7.60 -1.33 12.52
CA LYS A 79 -8.89 -0.66 12.26
C LYS A 79 -9.35 0.22 13.43
N ARG A 80 -8.73 0.13 14.61
CA ARG A 80 -9.10 0.91 15.80
C ARG A 80 -8.37 2.25 15.90
N LYS A 81 -7.42 2.54 15.00
CA LYS A 81 -6.73 3.82 14.98
C LYS A 81 -7.71 4.96 14.68
N VAL A 82 -7.75 5.93 15.58
CA VAL A 82 -8.54 7.16 15.44
C VAL A 82 -7.64 8.29 14.97
N VAL A 83 -8.17 9.19 14.16
CA VAL A 83 -7.45 10.38 13.70
C VAL A 83 -7.11 11.23 14.92
N ASN A 84 -5.84 11.25 15.32
CA ASN A 84 -5.34 11.99 16.48
C ASN A 84 -4.64 13.31 16.09
N GLY A 85 -4.79 13.74 14.82
CA GLY A 85 -4.14 14.91 14.23
C GLY A 85 -2.67 14.70 13.86
N LYS A 86 -2.02 13.61 14.32
CA LYS A 86 -0.70 13.21 13.83
C LYS A 86 -0.88 12.55 12.46
N LYS A 87 -0.04 12.95 11.51
CA LYS A 87 -0.01 12.36 10.18
C LYS A 87 1.01 11.23 10.14
N GLU A 88 0.63 10.09 10.72
CA GLU A 88 1.54 8.95 10.92
C GLU A 88 2.08 8.38 9.60
N GLY A 89 1.34 8.55 8.51
CA GLY A 89 1.74 8.07 7.19
C GLY A 89 2.69 8.98 6.43
N VAL A 90 3.00 10.20 6.90
CA VAL A 90 3.77 11.17 6.10
C VAL A 90 5.14 10.63 5.70
N GLY A 91 5.34 10.51 4.39
CA GLY A 91 6.60 10.03 3.82
C GLY A 91 6.74 8.50 3.84
N CYS A 92 5.69 7.78 4.23
CA CYS A 92 5.61 6.34 4.00
C CYS A 92 5.58 6.07 2.49
N LYS A 93 6.20 4.96 2.11
CA LYS A 93 6.32 4.46 0.74
C LYS A 93 5.68 3.10 0.66
N ILE A 94 5.11 2.77 -0.50
CA ILE A 94 4.49 1.45 -0.70
C ILE A 94 4.85 0.91 -2.07
N GLU A 95 5.27 -0.34 -2.13
CA GLU A 95 5.64 -1.01 -3.37
C GLU A 95 5.09 -2.43 -3.41
N SER A 96 4.60 -2.83 -4.57
CA SER A 96 4.11 -4.20 -4.80
C SER A 96 5.16 -5.01 -5.56
N HIS A 97 5.30 -6.28 -5.18
CA HIS A 97 6.19 -7.19 -5.88
C HIS A 97 5.71 -8.63 -5.75
N GLY A 98 5.38 -9.25 -6.89
CA GLY A 98 4.74 -10.56 -6.90
C GLY A 98 3.44 -10.55 -6.08
N ASN A 99 3.28 -11.52 -5.18
CA ASN A 99 2.10 -11.66 -4.34
C ASN A 99 2.25 -10.96 -2.96
N GLN A 100 3.12 -9.96 -2.89
CA GLN A 100 3.45 -9.26 -1.66
C GLN A 100 3.46 -7.74 -1.87
N VAL A 101 3.23 -7.00 -0.78
CA VAL A 101 3.27 -5.55 -0.74
C VAL A 101 4.17 -5.12 0.42
N SER A 102 5.17 -4.31 0.12
CA SER A 102 6.08 -3.75 1.11
C SER A 102 5.69 -2.31 1.41
N CYS A 103 5.64 -1.94 2.68
CA CYS A 103 5.30 -0.58 3.12
C CYS A 103 6.36 -0.10 4.10
N SER A 104 6.88 1.11 3.89
CA SER A 104 7.72 1.76 4.90
C SER A 104 6.86 2.47 5.94
N LYS A 105 7.31 2.48 7.20
CA LYS A 105 6.73 3.26 8.29
C LYS A 105 7.86 3.93 9.07
N GLY A 106 8.17 5.18 8.72
CA GLY A 106 9.38 5.81 9.22
C GLY A 106 10.62 5.04 8.77
N GLY A 107 11.39 4.50 9.72
CA GLY A 107 12.54 3.63 9.45
C GLY A 107 12.18 2.14 9.30
N ASP A 108 10.96 1.76 9.64
CA ASP A 108 10.54 0.36 9.61
C ASP A 108 10.06 -0.05 8.23
N LEU A 109 10.17 -1.35 7.95
CA LEU A 109 9.68 -1.97 6.74
C LEU A 109 8.71 -3.10 7.08
N GLU A 110 7.46 -2.97 6.67
CA GLU A 110 6.44 -4.00 6.79
C GLU A 110 6.25 -4.72 5.46
N LEU A 111 6.10 -6.04 5.49
CA LEU A 111 5.75 -6.90 4.37
C LEU A 111 4.36 -7.49 4.59
N TRP A 112 3.50 -7.31 3.61
CA TRP A 112 2.12 -7.80 3.58
C TRP A 112 1.99 -8.87 2.50
N SER A 113 1.55 -10.07 2.88
CA SER A 113 1.35 -11.19 1.97
C SER A 113 -0.07 -11.72 2.07
N GLU A 114 -0.73 -11.97 0.95
CA GLU A 114 -2.04 -12.62 0.94
C GLU A 114 -1.94 -14.06 1.46
N VAL A 115 -2.89 -14.43 2.32
CA VAL A 115 -3.03 -15.78 2.87
C VAL A 115 -4.27 -16.40 2.25
N LEU A 116 -4.10 -17.51 1.54
CA LEU A 116 -5.21 -18.30 1.00
C LEU A 116 -5.89 -19.03 2.16
N ILE A 117 -7.16 -18.69 2.42
CA ILE A 117 -7.99 -19.34 3.43
C ILE A 117 -9.09 -20.10 2.70
N ASN A 118 -8.91 -21.42 2.54
CA ASN A 118 -9.85 -22.32 1.85
C ASN A 118 -11.26 -22.40 2.48
N SER A 119 -11.51 -21.70 3.59
CA SER A 119 -12.78 -21.70 4.34
C SER A 119 -13.49 -20.35 4.38
N SER A 120 -13.04 -19.34 3.62
CA SER A 120 -13.67 -18.02 3.67
C SER A 120 -15.10 -18.05 3.13
N ARG A 121 -16.02 -17.37 3.83
CA ARG A 121 -17.38 -17.16 3.34
C ARG A 121 -17.29 -16.19 2.16
N LYS A 122 -17.93 -16.53 1.04
CA LYS A 122 -18.12 -15.58 -0.05
C LYS A 122 -18.89 -14.38 0.50
N SER A 123 -18.35 -13.19 0.28
CA SER A 123 -19.06 -11.92 0.51
C SER A 123 -20.34 -11.86 -0.34
N GLU A 124 -21.22 -10.89 -0.07
CA GLU A 124 -22.46 -10.71 -0.84
C GLU A 124 -22.22 -10.53 -2.36
N ASP A 125 -21.05 -10.02 -2.75
CA ASP A 125 -20.59 -9.90 -4.15
C ASP A 125 -19.98 -11.19 -4.73
N GLY A 126 -20.04 -12.30 -4.00
CA GLY A 126 -19.54 -13.61 -4.44
C GLY A 126 -18.02 -13.77 -4.42
N LEU A 127 -17.28 -12.73 -4.00
CA LEU A 127 -15.82 -12.75 -3.84
C LEU A 127 -15.42 -13.24 -2.44
N GLU A 128 -14.33 -13.99 -2.36
CA GLU A 128 -13.77 -14.44 -1.09
C GLU A 128 -13.18 -13.26 -0.28
N ASP A 129 -13.42 -13.27 1.02
CA ASP A 129 -12.79 -12.31 1.94
C ASP A 129 -11.28 -12.52 1.93
N ARG A 130 -10.55 -11.51 1.44
CA ARG A 130 -9.09 -11.56 1.33
C ARG A 130 -8.43 -11.23 2.67
N VAL A 131 -7.50 -12.07 3.09
CA VAL A 131 -6.76 -11.90 4.34
C VAL A 131 -5.28 -11.72 4.03
N PHE A 132 -4.68 -10.71 4.66
CA PHE A 132 -3.26 -10.41 4.51
C PHE A 132 -2.55 -10.59 5.85
N ARG A 133 -1.38 -11.22 5.82
CA ARG A 133 -0.48 -11.33 6.96
C ARG A 133 0.56 -10.21 6.90
N ARG A 134 0.70 -9.47 8.00
CA ARG A 134 1.77 -8.50 8.22
C ARG A 134 3.00 -9.16 8.84
N ASN A 135 4.18 -8.84 8.32
CA ASN A 135 5.48 -9.19 8.91
C ASN A 135 6.37 -7.95 8.95
N LEU A 136 7.01 -7.69 10.09
CA LEU A 136 8.05 -6.65 10.19
C LEU A 136 9.37 -7.23 9.67
N MET A 137 10.06 -6.49 8.81
CA MET A 137 11.28 -6.93 8.16
C MET A 137 12.52 -6.38 8.87
N GLY A 138 13.60 -7.16 8.85
CA GLY A 138 14.91 -6.78 9.40
C GLY A 138 15.25 -7.48 10.70
N ILE A 139 16.52 -7.38 11.09
CA ILE A 139 16.95 -7.74 12.44
C ILE A 139 16.67 -6.58 13.39
N VAL A 140 16.82 -6.81 14.70
CA VAL A 140 16.56 -5.79 15.74
C VAL A 140 17.30 -4.47 15.50
N LYS A 141 18.47 -4.50 14.84
CA LYS A 141 19.26 -3.32 14.51
C LYS A 141 18.68 -2.47 13.37
N ASP A 142 17.84 -3.06 12.53
CA ASP A 142 17.25 -2.40 11.36
C ASP A 142 15.93 -1.69 11.71
N ILE A 143 15.34 -2.03 12.85
CA ILE A 143 14.09 -1.46 13.36
C ILE A 143 14.35 -0.06 13.91
N GLY A 144 13.48 0.89 13.58
CA GLY A 144 13.51 2.27 14.08
C GLY A 144 14.66 3.12 13.53
N GLY A 145 15.32 2.67 12.45
CA GLY A 145 16.41 3.40 11.80
C GLY A 145 15.96 4.71 11.12
N SER A 146 16.88 5.32 10.35
CA SER A 146 16.55 6.50 9.53
C SER A 146 15.39 6.22 8.58
N ARG A 147 14.55 7.25 8.37
CA ARG A 147 13.35 7.15 7.53
C ARG A 147 13.67 6.63 6.14
N ILE A 148 12.96 5.61 5.68
CA ILE A 148 13.04 5.11 4.31
C ILE A 148 12.48 6.16 3.35
N THR A 149 13.24 6.54 2.33
CA THR A 149 12.88 7.57 1.35
C THR A 149 12.45 6.98 0.01
N HIS A 150 13.06 5.86 -0.39
CA HIS A 150 12.71 5.13 -1.61
C HIS A 150 12.75 3.63 -1.36
N MET A 151 11.88 2.92 -2.06
CA MET A 151 11.88 1.46 -2.19
C MET A 151 11.68 1.13 -3.67
N GLY A 152 12.26 0.04 -4.12
CA GLY A 152 12.05 -0.46 -5.47
C GLY A 152 12.54 -1.89 -5.60
N PHE A 153 12.05 -2.60 -6.61
CA PHE A 153 12.42 -3.99 -6.86
C PHE A 153 13.17 -4.14 -8.18
N GLY A 154 14.18 -5.02 -8.17
CA GLY A 154 14.90 -5.47 -9.35
C GLY A 154 15.12 -6.98 -9.28
N GLY A 155 14.38 -7.74 -10.08
CA GLY A 155 14.31 -9.20 -9.92
C GLY A 155 13.77 -9.55 -8.53
N ASN A 156 14.45 -10.45 -7.81
CA ASN A 156 14.06 -10.85 -6.45
C ASN A 156 14.69 -10.01 -5.33
N LYS A 157 15.31 -8.88 -5.67
CA LYS A 157 15.98 -7.99 -4.72
C LYS A 157 15.19 -6.70 -4.57
N MET A 158 15.04 -6.26 -3.34
CA MET A 158 14.48 -4.97 -2.99
C MET A 158 15.61 -4.01 -2.63
N PHE A 159 15.56 -2.81 -3.16
CA PHE A 159 16.51 -1.74 -2.93
C PHE A 159 15.85 -0.68 -2.06
N VAL A 160 16.52 -0.28 -0.99
CA VAL A 160 16.01 0.69 -0.02
C VAL A 160 17.03 1.80 0.17
N THR A 161 16.57 3.05 0.16
CA THR A 161 17.39 4.19 0.57
C THR A 161 16.80 4.85 1.79
N ARG A 162 17.66 5.38 2.65
CA ARG A 162 17.26 6.02 3.89
C ARG A 162 17.72 7.46 3.93
N LYS A 163 16.96 8.29 4.64
CA LYS A 163 17.26 9.69 4.87
C LYS A 163 18.61 9.80 5.57
N ASP A 164 19.43 10.75 5.11
CA ASP A 164 20.72 11.10 5.70
C ASP A 164 21.76 9.95 5.68
N GLN A 165 21.53 8.92 4.85
CA GLN A 165 22.48 7.83 4.61
C GLN A 165 22.98 7.86 3.16
N GLN A 166 24.27 7.61 2.97
CA GLN A 166 24.92 7.54 1.64
C GLN A 166 25.11 6.09 1.18
N SER A 167 24.09 5.26 1.39
CA SER A 167 24.10 3.84 1.03
C SER A 167 22.75 3.41 0.48
N VAL A 168 22.78 2.40 -0.39
CA VAL A 168 21.59 1.67 -0.85
C VAL A 168 21.62 0.30 -0.18
N GLU A 169 20.61 0.01 0.62
CA GLU A 169 20.43 -1.30 1.22
C GLU A 169 19.82 -2.25 0.19
N VAL A 170 20.34 -3.48 0.13
CA VAL A 170 19.83 -4.52 -0.75
C VAL A 170 19.28 -5.65 0.10
N TRP A 171 17.97 -5.80 0.04
CA TRP A 171 17.20 -6.80 0.78
C TRP A 171 16.83 -7.92 -0.17
N GLN A 172 17.04 -9.16 0.26
CA GLN A 172 16.66 -10.33 -0.51
C GLN A 172 15.88 -11.28 0.39
N SER A 173 14.64 -11.58 -0.02
CA SER A 173 13.88 -12.65 0.62
C SER A 173 14.52 -13.99 0.28
N SER A 174 14.69 -14.85 1.28
CA SER A 174 15.14 -16.23 1.12
C SER A 174 14.03 -17.07 0.51
N VAL A 175 13.74 -16.85 -0.77
CA VAL A 175 12.93 -17.79 -1.54
C VAL A 175 13.77 -19.05 -1.73
N ARG A 176 13.67 -20.02 -0.81
CA ARG A 176 13.70 -21.42 -1.25
C ARG A 176 12.44 -21.55 -2.10
N GLY A 177 12.61 -21.89 -3.37
CA GLY A 177 11.50 -22.06 -4.31
C GLY A 177 10.37 -22.88 -3.69
N PHE A 178 9.14 -22.50 -4.03
CA PHE A 178 7.99 -23.37 -3.86
C PHE A 178 8.24 -24.72 -4.55
#